data_AF-A0A8S3JX40-F1
#
_entry.id   AF-A0A8S3JX40-F1
#
_cell.length_a   1.000
_cell.length_b   1.000
_cell.length_c   1.000
_cell.angle_alpha   90.00
_cell.angle_beta   90.00
_cell.angle_gamma   90.00
#
_symmetry.space_group_name_H-M   'P 1'
#
loop_
_entity.id
_entity.type
_entity.pdbx_description
1 polymer ?
#
loop_
_entity_poly.entity_id
_entity_poly.type
_entity_poly.pdbx_seq_one_letter_code
_entity_poly.pdbx_strand_id
1 'polypeptide(L)' 'MDHRGVAREARCECNDQVEMCGSDGKTYRNYCHLMESSKLAKVEQKPAIKVFKRKPCDS' A
#
# COMPACT_ATOMS: atom_id res chain seq x y z
N MET A 1 -26.05 -10.58 -19.37
CA MET A 1 -25.84 -9.27 -18.73
C MET A 1 -24.44 -9.23 -18.14
N ASP A 2 -23.74 -8.13 -18.39
CA ASP A 2 -22.33 -7.83 -18.07
C ASP A 2 -22.08 -7.74 -16.55
N HIS A 3 -21.27 -8.66 -16.00
CA HIS A 3 -20.56 -8.42 -14.74
C HIS A 3 -19.06 -8.69 -14.94
N ARG A 4 -18.48 -7.83 -15.79
CA ARG A 4 -17.30 -7.01 -15.51
C ARG A 4 -16.35 -7.56 -14.44
N GLY A 5 -15.13 -7.91 -14.86
CA GLY A 5 -14.06 -8.38 -14.01
C GLY A 5 -13.82 -7.49 -12.78
N VAL A 6 -13.83 -8.10 -11.61
CA VAL A 6 -13.26 -7.54 -10.40
C VAL A 6 -12.21 -8.53 -9.93
N ALA A 7 -10.96 -8.21 -10.19
CA ALA A 7 -9.84 -8.88 -9.56
C ALA A 7 -9.90 -8.59 -8.05
N ARG A 8 -10.60 -9.47 -7.32
CA ARG A 8 -10.50 -9.73 -5.87
C ARG A 8 -10.02 -8.52 -5.08
N GLU A 9 -10.94 -7.60 -4.82
CA GLU A 9 -10.74 -6.52 -3.87
C GLU A 9 -10.65 -7.16 -2.47
N ALA A 10 -9.43 -7.52 -2.07
CA ALA A 10 -9.09 -7.69 -0.68
C ALA A 10 -9.30 -6.31 -0.03
N ARG A 11 -10.53 -6.05 0.42
CA ARG A 11 -10.86 -4.96 1.31
C ARG A 11 -10.03 -5.18 2.56
N CYS A 12 -8.83 -4.60 2.56
CA CYS A 12 -7.96 -4.60 3.72
C CYS A 12 -8.66 -3.72 4.74
N GLU A 13 -9.32 -4.33 5.72
CA GLU A 13 -9.75 -3.62 6.92
C GLU A 13 -8.49 -3.11 7.63
N CYS A 14 -8.15 -1.86 7.38
CA CYS A 14 -6.95 -1.25 7.92
C CYS A 14 -7.23 -0.59 9.26
N ASN A 15 -7.23 -1.40 10.32
CA ASN A 15 -7.45 -0.89 11.67
C ASN A 15 -6.14 -0.58 12.43
N ASP A 16 -4.99 -0.71 11.79
CA ASP A 16 -3.68 -0.63 12.44
C ASP A 16 -3.00 0.70 12.09
N GLN A 17 -3.11 1.73 12.95
CA GLN A 17 -2.49 3.05 12.74
C GLN A 17 -0.98 3.05 13.05
N VAL A 18 -0.23 2.13 12.45
CA VAL A 18 1.22 2.04 12.65
C VAL A 18 1.96 2.70 11.50
N GLU A 19 2.70 3.74 11.82
CA GLU A 19 3.55 4.44 10.86
C GLU A 19 4.74 3.59 10.41
N MET A 20 4.97 3.56 9.10
CA MET A 20 5.99 2.71 8.51
C MET A 20 6.64 3.32 7.28
N CYS A 21 7.90 3.02 7.07
CA CYS A 21 8.69 3.48 5.96
C CYS A 21 8.52 2.52 4.79
N GLY A 22 8.06 3.05 3.66
CA GLY A 22 8.02 2.35 2.39
C GLY A 22 9.41 2.29 1.75
N SER A 23 9.58 1.35 0.83
CA SER A 23 10.80 1.21 0.02
C SER A 23 10.98 2.36 -0.98
N ASP A 24 9.97 3.21 -1.13
CA ASP A 24 10.03 4.45 -1.91
C ASP A 24 10.52 5.65 -1.06
N GLY A 25 10.84 5.44 0.22
CA GLY A 25 11.24 6.50 1.14
C GLY A 25 10.08 7.33 1.69
N LYS A 26 8.81 6.93 1.48
CA LYS A 26 7.65 7.60 2.07
C LYS A 26 7.21 6.92 3.36
N THR A 27 6.79 7.74 4.32
CA THR A 27 6.11 7.27 5.52
C THR A 27 4.63 7.03 5.22
N TYR A 28 4.16 5.82 5.51
CA TYR A 28 2.78 5.41 5.42
C TYR A 28 2.19 5.30 6.82
N ARG A 29 1.01 5.86 7.04
CA ARG A 29 0.32 5.86 8.34
C ARG A 29 -0.14 4.48 8.80
N ASN A 30 -0.21 3.53 7.88
CA ASN A 30 -0.55 2.14 8.12
C ASN A 30 -0.11 1.24 6.96
N TYR A 31 -0.16 -0.07 7.21
CA TYR A 31 0.20 -1.09 6.22
C TYR A 31 -0.69 -1.07 4.97
N CYS A 32 -1.98 -0.78 5.09
CA CYS A 32 -2.88 -0.88 3.94
C CYS A 32 -2.77 0.33 3.02
N HIS A 33 -2.47 1.51 3.51
CA HIS A 33 -2.16 2.69 2.69
C HIS A 33 -0.89 2.46 1.88
N LEU A 34 0.11 1.79 2.47
CA LEU A 34 1.30 1.34 1.75
C LEU A 34 0.92 0.33 0.67
N MET A 35 0.10 -0.68 1.00
CA MET A 35 -0.35 -1.70 0.05
C MET A 35 -1.22 -1.13 -1.07
N GLU A 36 -2.11 -0.20 -0.77
CA GLU A 36 -2.92 0.52 -1.76
C GLU A 36 -2.03 1.34 -2.68
N SER A 37 -1.11 2.11 -2.13
CA SER A 37 -0.12 2.85 -2.91
C SER A 37 0.75 1.91 -3.75
N SER A 38 1.08 0.72 -3.24
CA SER A 38 1.81 -0.33 -3.97
C SER A 38 0.99 -0.88 -5.14
N LYS A 39 -0.34 -1.06 -4.96
CA LYS A 39 -1.25 -1.45 -6.05
C LYS A 39 -1.35 -0.34 -7.10
N LEU A 40 -1.52 0.91 -6.68
CA LEU A 40 -1.57 2.06 -7.58
C LEU A 40 -0.24 2.24 -8.33
N ALA A 41 0.89 2.08 -7.64
CA ALA A 41 2.22 2.11 -8.25
C ALA A 41 2.35 1.10 -9.39
N LYS A 42 1.83 -0.13 -9.23
CA LYS A 42 1.82 -1.14 -10.31
C LYS A 42 1.00 -0.69 -11.52
N VAL A 43 -0.10 0.01 -11.31
CA VAL A 43 -0.91 0.59 -12.40
C VAL A 43 -0.14 1.72 -13.10
N GLU A 44 0.61 2.51 -12.33
CA GLU A 44 1.48 3.58 -12.84
C GLU A 44 2.85 3.09 -13.38
N GLN A 45 3.08 1.77 -13.52
CA GLN A 45 4.37 1.19 -13.90
C GLN A 45 5.55 1.57 -12.98
N LYS A 46 5.25 1.96 -11.73
CA LYS A 46 6.23 2.21 -10.67
C LYS A 46 6.56 0.90 -9.93
N PRO A 47 7.75 0.80 -9.32
CA PRO A 47 8.12 -0.37 -8.52
C PRO A 47 7.14 -0.55 -7.35
N ALA A 48 6.79 -1.81 -7.07
CA ALA A 48 5.91 -2.16 -5.96
C ALA A 48 6.52 -1.67 -4.64
N ILE A 49 5.76 -0.85 -3.92
CA ILE A 49 6.17 -0.29 -2.64
C ILE A 49 6.11 -1.42 -1.61
N LYS A 50 7.27 -1.78 -1.05
CA LYS A 50 7.40 -2.77 0.03
C LYS A 50 7.66 -2.07 1.35
N VAL A 51 7.36 -2.73 2.45
CA VAL A 51 7.74 -2.25 3.78
C VAL A 51 9.25 -2.29 3.92
N PHE A 52 9.87 -1.15 4.18
CA PHE A 52 11.29 -1.06 4.52
C PHE A 52 11.51 -1.15 6.03
N LYS A 53 10.79 -0.33 6.81
CA LYS A 53 10.85 -0.34 8.29
C LYS A 53 9.46 -0.14 8.89
N ARG A 54 9.17 -0.79 10.02
CA ARG A 54 7.95 -0.56 10.83
C ARG A 54 8.09 0.65 11.76
N LYS A 55 8.60 1.74 11.19
CA LYS A 55 8.80 3.06 11.80
C LYS A 55 8.73 4.11 10.68
N PRO A 56 8.40 5.38 10.98
CA PRO A 56 8.49 6.47 10.01
C PRO A 56 9.90 6.59 9.41
N CYS A 57 10.02 7.05 8.15
CA CYS A 57 11.31 7.23 7.47
C CYS A 57 12.14 8.40 8.06
N ASP A 58 11.50 9.30 8.82
CA ASP A 58 12.09 10.51 9.42
C ASP A 58 12.64 10.29 10.84
N SER A 59 12.97 9.05 11.22
CA SER A 59 13.44 8.68 12.57
C SER A 59 14.65 7.76 12.58
#